data_AF-A0A5V5M7T9-F1
#
_entry.id   AF-A0A5V5M7T9-F1
#
_cell.length_a   1.000
_cell.length_b   1.000
_cell.length_c   1.000
_cell.angle_alpha   90.00
_cell.angle_beta   90.00
_cell.angle_gamma   90.00
#
_symmetry.space_group_name_H-M   'P 1'
#
loop_
_entity.id
_entity.type
_entity.pdbx_description
1 polymer ?
#
loop_
_entity_poly.entity_id
_entity_poly.type
_entity_poly.pdbx_seq_one_letter_code
_entity_poly.pdbx_strand_id
1 'polypeptide(L)'
;MNILPALPEETLYSRCVRTRDVYGITAEQFFRAFLNNTTRSLHPSLTTSLNILSEHTAETGPELWLNQTLVPLYAWALPKYRTELEDLTVRAARLHTLCKLCRYAEHYPAVLKHCPVCVHSDIRKYGVAYWHRQHQIAGITSCHHHQINLNYIADPRLSSLHLHFPYNREKVISLSGHYDFEFAKFTSSALSLICQSDPGFVSHNYSPLISEFLRCVTAQNDQTLFEQINHLASRSKKTFSTLFPVRNNMVSQWKALLYSLSPQPPARILLLLYCLYQLKPSGNLSPTPA
;
A
#
# COMPACT_ATOMS: atom_id res chain seq x y z
N MET A 1 -4.67 -28.83 6.91
CA MET A 1 -5.51 -27.63 7.12
C MET A 1 -5.23 -26.68 5.99
N ASN A 2 -6.24 -25.97 5.48
CA ASN A 2 -6.09 -25.04 4.36
C ASN A 2 -6.43 -23.62 4.82
N ILE A 3 -5.75 -22.62 4.26
CA ILE A 3 -6.08 -21.22 4.49
C ILE A 3 -7.39 -20.91 3.75
N LEU A 4 -8.29 -20.16 4.40
CA LEU A 4 -9.60 -19.81 3.82
C LEU A 4 -9.45 -19.13 2.46
N PRO A 5 -10.43 -19.19 1.54
CA PRO A 5 -10.37 -18.44 0.28
C PRO A 5 -10.21 -16.93 0.49
N ALA A 6 -9.45 -16.28 -0.39
CA ALA A 6 -9.28 -14.83 -0.38
C ALA A 6 -10.59 -14.10 -0.69
N LEU A 7 -10.84 -12.99 0.01
CA LEU A 7 -11.86 -12.02 -0.36
C LEU A 7 -11.27 -10.96 -1.31
N PRO A 8 -12.11 -10.23 -2.09
CA PRO A 8 -11.61 -9.22 -3.02
C PRO A 8 -10.76 -8.18 -2.31
N GLU A 9 -9.55 -7.96 -2.81
CA GLU A 9 -8.60 -6.97 -2.27
C GLU A 9 -8.17 -7.23 -0.80
N GLU A 10 -8.39 -8.44 -0.28
CA GLU A 10 -8.01 -8.80 1.09
C GLU A 10 -6.49 -8.97 1.23
N THR A 11 -5.91 -8.39 2.29
CA THR A 11 -4.50 -8.66 2.62
C THR A 11 -4.27 -10.10 3.09
N LEU A 12 -3.09 -10.65 2.83
CA LEU A 12 -2.76 -12.00 3.28
C LEU A 12 -2.78 -12.09 4.81
N TYR A 13 -2.37 -11.01 5.48
CA TYR A 13 -2.51 -10.89 6.93
C TYR A 13 -3.96 -11.05 7.40
N SER A 14 -4.90 -10.33 6.78
CA SER A 14 -6.34 -10.45 7.07
C SER A 14 -6.79 -11.90 6.89
N ARG A 15 -6.49 -12.49 5.74
CA ARG A 15 -6.83 -13.88 5.43
C ARG A 15 -6.29 -14.87 6.48
N CYS A 16 -5.07 -14.68 6.97
CA CYS A 16 -4.47 -15.48 8.04
C CYS A 16 -5.20 -15.30 9.39
N VAL A 17 -5.53 -14.06 9.77
CA VAL A 17 -6.30 -13.79 11.00
C VAL A 17 -7.67 -14.45 10.91
N ARG A 18 -8.34 -14.35 9.76
CA ARG A 18 -9.68 -14.92 9.50
C ARG A 18 -9.65 -16.44 9.57
N THR A 19 -8.63 -17.04 8.98
CA THR A 19 -8.37 -18.49 9.02
C THR A 19 -8.18 -18.98 10.44
N ARG A 20 -7.32 -18.31 11.21
CA ARG A 20 -7.08 -18.64 12.62
C ARG A 20 -8.37 -18.57 13.43
N ASP A 21 -9.18 -17.53 13.24
CA ASP A 21 -10.43 -17.33 13.98
C ASP A 21 -11.47 -18.40 13.65
N VAL A 22 -11.62 -18.76 12.37
CA VAL A 22 -12.54 -19.85 11.95
C VAL A 22 -12.11 -21.20 12.49
N TYR A 23 -10.81 -21.48 12.54
CA TYR A 23 -10.30 -22.72 13.13
C TYR A 23 -10.29 -22.71 14.67
N GLY A 24 -10.50 -21.55 15.31
CA GLY A 24 -10.47 -21.43 16.77
C GLY A 24 -9.09 -21.74 17.39
N ILE A 25 -8.01 -21.47 16.66
CA ILE A 25 -6.64 -21.79 17.09
C ILE A 25 -5.88 -20.56 17.59
N THR A 26 -4.86 -20.75 18.42
CA THR A 26 -3.97 -19.68 18.86
C THR A 26 -3.04 -19.23 17.72
N ALA A 27 -2.42 -18.05 17.86
CA ALA A 27 -1.41 -17.62 16.91
C ALA A 27 -0.22 -18.60 16.84
N GLU A 28 0.21 -19.18 17.96
CA GLU A 28 1.27 -20.19 17.98
C GLU A 28 0.88 -21.45 17.20
N GLN A 29 -0.34 -21.93 17.41
CA GLN A 29 -0.87 -23.07 16.66
C GLN A 29 -0.95 -22.75 15.16
N PHE A 30 -1.35 -21.53 14.79
CA PHE A 30 -1.35 -21.08 13.40
C PHE A 30 0.07 -21.11 12.80
N PHE A 31 1.07 -20.53 13.47
CA PHE A 31 2.45 -20.52 12.99
C PHE A 31 3.02 -21.94 12.84
N ARG A 32 2.65 -22.85 13.74
CA ARG A 32 3.04 -24.24 13.66
C ARG A 32 2.38 -24.95 12.48
N ALA A 33 1.09 -24.73 12.26
CA ALA A 33 0.29 -25.45 11.26
C ALA A 33 0.50 -24.96 9.82
N PHE A 34 0.77 -23.66 9.61
CA PHE A 34 0.79 -23.05 8.27
C PHE A 34 2.15 -22.45 7.88
N LEU A 35 3.09 -22.35 8.82
CA LEU A 35 4.38 -21.67 8.62
C LEU A 35 5.57 -22.48 9.14
N ASN A 36 5.35 -23.72 9.59
CA ASN A 36 6.38 -24.61 10.14
C ASN A 36 7.26 -23.94 11.22
N ASN A 37 6.70 -23.00 11.99
CA ASN A 37 7.41 -22.17 12.98
C ASN A 37 8.63 -21.40 12.43
N THR A 38 8.74 -21.23 11.10
CA THR A 38 9.82 -20.42 10.47
C THR A 38 9.73 -18.94 10.84
N THR A 39 8.56 -18.48 11.25
CA THR A 39 8.32 -17.14 11.78
C THR A 39 7.36 -17.18 12.96
N ARG A 40 7.47 -16.19 13.85
CA ARG A 40 6.56 -15.96 14.99
C ARG A 40 5.70 -14.71 14.81
N SER A 41 5.76 -14.08 13.64
CA SER A 41 5.03 -12.84 13.34
C SER A 41 4.73 -12.72 11.86
N LEU A 42 3.60 -12.11 11.53
CA LEU A 42 3.27 -11.68 10.17
C LEU A 42 3.18 -10.16 10.15
N HIS A 43 3.83 -9.52 9.17
CA HIS A 43 3.66 -8.09 8.96
C HIS A 43 2.33 -7.85 8.22
N PRO A 44 1.47 -6.91 8.70
CA PRO A 44 0.17 -6.59 8.10
C PRO A 44 0.16 -6.34 6.60
N SER A 45 1.24 -5.72 6.09
CA SER A 45 1.32 -5.28 4.69
C SER A 45 2.45 -5.93 3.88
N LEU A 46 3.36 -6.66 4.56
CA LEU A 46 4.61 -7.21 4.00
C LEU A 46 4.77 -8.66 4.47
N THR A 47 3.73 -9.45 4.24
CA THR A 47 3.71 -10.87 4.64
C THR A 47 4.83 -11.64 3.91
N THR A 48 5.59 -12.45 4.66
CA THR A 48 6.70 -13.26 4.15
C THR A 48 6.37 -14.75 4.19
N SER A 49 7.35 -15.58 3.80
CA SER A 49 7.21 -17.05 3.79
C SER A 49 6.09 -17.50 2.85
N LEU A 50 5.97 -16.80 1.71
CA LEU A 50 4.91 -17.04 0.73
C LEU A 50 5.04 -18.41 0.10
N ASN A 51 6.27 -18.92 -0.02
CA ASN A 51 6.55 -20.28 -0.48
C ASN A 51 5.90 -21.35 0.42
N ILE A 52 5.87 -21.12 1.74
CA ILE A 52 5.28 -22.06 2.71
C ILE A 52 3.77 -21.86 2.76
N LEU A 53 3.31 -20.60 2.84
CA LEU A 53 1.86 -20.30 2.89
C LEU A 53 1.13 -20.82 1.65
N SER A 54 1.77 -20.80 0.48
CA SER A 54 1.17 -21.30 -0.75
C SER A 54 0.89 -22.80 -0.76
N GLU A 55 1.58 -23.58 0.08
CA GLU A 55 1.29 -25.02 0.24
C GLU A 55 -0.09 -25.28 0.87
N HIS A 56 -0.68 -24.24 1.47
CA HIS A 56 -1.97 -24.30 2.16
C HIS A 56 -3.06 -23.46 1.48
N THR A 57 -2.80 -22.92 0.29
CA THR A 57 -3.76 -22.13 -0.49
C THR A 57 -4.01 -22.76 -1.86
N ALA A 58 -5.06 -22.32 -2.55
CA ALA A 58 -5.27 -22.69 -3.95
C ALA A 58 -4.33 -21.87 -4.87
N GLU A 59 -3.98 -20.67 -4.44
CA GLU A 59 -3.10 -19.75 -5.13
C GLU A 59 -1.63 -20.11 -4.92
N THR A 60 -0.83 -19.91 -5.95
CA THR A 60 0.63 -20.05 -5.92
C THR A 60 1.29 -18.91 -5.14
N GLY A 61 2.52 -19.11 -4.68
CA GLY A 61 3.29 -18.06 -4.00
C GLY A 61 3.38 -16.74 -4.78
N PRO A 62 3.63 -16.73 -6.11
CA PRO A 62 3.59 -15.53 -6.93
C PRO A 62 2.21 -14.85 -6.96
N GLU A 63 1.11 -15.62 -7.00
CA GLU A 63 -0.24 -15.05 -6.94
C GLU A 63 -0.54 -14.42 -5.58
N LEU A 64 -0.11 -15.04 -4.48
CA LEU A 64 -0.21 -14.45 -3.14
C LEU A 64 0.59 -13.15 -3.05
N TRP A 65 1.83 -13.17 -3.55
CA TRP A 65 2.70 -12.00 -3.63
C TRP A 65 2.01 -10.86 -4.37
N LEU A 66 1.43 -11.17 -5.54
CA LEU A 66 0.83 -10.20 -6.44
C LEU A 66 -0.48 -9.62 -5.92
N ASN A 67 -1.34 -10.45 -5.32
CA ASN A 67 -2.74 -10.11 -5.04
C ASN A 67 -3.01 -9.76 -3.58
N GLN A 68 -2.19 -10.22 -2.64
CA GLN A 68 -2.48 -10.10 -1.21
C GLN A 68 -1.37 -9.42 -0.39
N THR A 69 -0.31 -8.97 -1.05
CA THR A 69 0.75 -8.16 -0.41
C THR A 69 0.90 -6.78 -1.05
N LEU A 70 1.60 -5.86 -0.37
CA LEU A 70 2.05 -4.60 -0.98
C LEU A 70 3.45 -4.68 -1.59
N VAL A 71 4.09 -5.85 -1.59
CA VAL A 71 5.45 -6.01 -2.14
C VAL A 71 5.55 -5.62 -3.62
N PRO A 72 4.55 -5.85 -4.50
CA PRO A 72 4.59 -5.34 -5.88
C PRO A 72 4.83 -3.83 -5.98
N LEU A 73 4.23 -3.06 -5.06
CA LEU A 73 4.41 -1.60 -5.00
C LEU A 73 5.85 -1.22 -4.63
N TYR A 74 6.49 -1.98 -3.74
CA TYR A 74 7.90 -1.78 -3.42
C TYR A 74 8.81 -2.22 -4.57
N ALA A 75 8.52 -3.34 -5.24
CA ALA A 75 9.29 -3.81 -6.39
C ALA A 75 9.27 -2.80 -7.54
N TRP A 76 8.12 -2.17 -7.78
CA TRP A 76 7.94 -1.08 -8.74
C TRP A 76 8.76 0.18 -8.39
N ALA A 77 8.77 0.57 -7.10
CA ALA A 77 9.51 1.74 -6.63
C ALA A 77 11.01 1.47 -6.46
N LEU A 78 11.42 0.20 -6.33
CA LEU A 78 12.79 -0.22 -6.06
C LEU A 78 13.31 -1.22 -7.10
N PRO A 79 13.47 -0.84 -8.38
CA PRO A 79 13.86 -1.78 -9.43
C PRO A 79 15.17 -2.53 -9.14
N LYS A 80 16.13 -1.86 -8.48
CA LYS A 80 17.42 -2.46 -8.09
C LYS A 80 17.26 -3.65 -7.13
N TYR A 81 16.20 -3.68 -6.34
CA TYR A 81 15.93 -4.72 -5.34
C TYR A 81 14.80 -5.67 -5.77
N ARG A 82 14.31 -5.57 -7.02
CA ARG A 82 13.16 -6.32 -7.52
C ARG A 82 13.32 -7.83 -7.34
N THR A 83 14.47 -8.38 -7.72
CA THR A 83 14.74 -9.83 -7.57
C THR A 83 14.66 -10.29 -6.12
N GLU A 84 15.19 -9.51 -5.17
CA GLU A 84 15.07 -9.83 -3.73
C GLU A 84 13.64 -9.66 -3.21
N LEU A 85 12.86 -8.74 -3.79
CA LEU A 85 11.47 -8.48 -3.42
C LEU A 85 10.51 -9.54 -3.99
N GLU A 86 10.87 -10.16 -5.12
CA GLU A 86 10.13 -11.26 -5.74
C GLU A 86 10.52 -12.64 -5.18
N ASP A 87 11.61 -12.73 -4.41
CA ASP A 87 12.00 -13.95 -3.71
C ASP A 87 11.00 -14.33 -2.61
N LEU A 88 10.24 -15.40 -2.87
CA LEU A 88 9.22 -15.92 -1.96
C LEU A 88 9.78 -16.48 -0.65
N THR A 89 11.08 -16.74 -0.59
CA THR A 89 11.81 -17.28 0.58
C THR A 89 12.49 -16.18 1.41
N VAL A 90 12.38 -14.90 1.00
CA VAL A 90 13.03 -13.79 1.68
C VAL A 90 12.63 -13.72 3.15
N ARG A 91 13.63 -13.63 4.03
CA ARG A 91 13.39 -13.50 5.47
C ARG A 91 12.67 -12.18 5.78
N ALA A 92 11.71 -12.22 6.70
CA ALA A 92 10.97 -11.03 7.16
C ALA A 92 11.88 -9.84 7.52
N ALA A 93 12.98 -10.09 8.24
CA ALA A 93 13.93 -9.04 8.61
C ALA A 93 14.60 -8.38 7.38
N ARG A 94 14.92 -9.16 6.34
CA ARG A 94 15.52 -8.63 5.11
C ARG A 94 14.48 -7.86 4.30
N LEU A 95 13.28 -8.40 4.12
CA LEU A 95 12.19 -7.70 3.42
C LEU A 95 11.89 -6.36 4.10
N HIS A 96 11.75 -6.36 5.42
CA HIS A 96 11.53 -5.14 6.19
C HIS A 96 12.69 -4.15 6.06
N THR A 97 13.94 -4.63 6.00
CA THR A 97 15.11 -3.78 5.74
C THR A 97 15.02 -3.14 4.36
N LEU A 98 14.73 -3.91 3.32
CA LEU A 98 14.57 -3.42 1.94
C LEU A 98 13.48 -2.35 1.84
N CYS A 99 12.32 -2.59 2.46
CA CYS A 99 11.24 -1.60 2.50
C CYS A 99 11.63 -0.34 3.28
N LYS A 100 12.45 -0.47 4.34
CA LYS A 100 13.00 0.68 5.10
C LYS A 100 14.11 1.43 4.37
N LEU A 101 14.81 0.82 3.41
CA LEU A 101 15.84 1.50 2.60
C LEU A 101 15.28 2.73 1.89
N CYS A 102 13.96 2.77 1.64
CA CYS A 102 13.24 3.93 1.11
C CYS A 102 13.32 5.21 1.96
N ARG A 103 14.05 5.22 3.09
CA ARG A 103 14.29 6.40 3.95
C ARG A 103 13.03 7.17 4.32
N TYR A 104 11.92 6.47 4.54
CA TYR A 104 10.87 7.05 5.35
C TYR A 104 11.13 6.73 6.82
N ALA A 105 11.26 7.81 7.59
CA ALA A 105 11.33 7.77 9.04
C ALA A 105 9.97 7.29 9.59
N GLU A 106 9.70 5.99 9.46
CA GLU A 106 8.58 5.37 10.15
C GLU A 106 9.07 4.81 11.47
N HIS A 107 9.01 5.69 12.47
CA HIS A 107 8.56 5.33 13.80
C HIS A 107 7.07 4.90 13.81
N TYR A 108 6.43 4.67 12.66
CA TYR A 108 5.08 4.13 12.63
C TYR A 108 5.13 2.64 12.99
N PRO A 109 4.54 2.23 14.12
CA PRO A 109 4.23 0.82 14.32
C PRO A 109 3.36 0.39 13.13
N ALA A 110 3.54 -0.84 12.64
CA ALA A 110 2.71 -1.36 11.57
C ALA A 110 1.24 -1.22 11.98
N VAL A 111 0.51 -0.26 11.41
CA VAL A 111 -0.90 -0.04 11.75
C VAL A 111 -1.79 -0.78 10.77
N LEU A 112 -2.95 -1.22 11.24
CA LEU A 112 -4.01 -1.71 10.36
C LEU A 112 -5.04 -0.62 10.14
N LYS A 113 -5.21 -0.22 8.88
CA LYS A 113 -6.15 0.81 8.46
C LYS A 113 -7.46 0.20 7.98
N HIS A 114 -8.58 0.81 8.33
CA HIS A 114 -9.89 0.35 7.89
C HIS A 114 -10.89 1.48 7.71
N CYS A 115 -11.88 1.23 6.87
CA CYS A 115 -13.00 2.12 6.61
C CYS A 115 -14.23 1.56 7.34
N PRO A 116 -14.88 2.32 8.25
CA PRO A 116 -16.08 1.84 8.96
C PRO A 116 -17.24 1.48 8.02
N VAL A 117 -17.36 2.17 6.87
CA VAL A 117 -18.39 1.86 5.87
C VAL A 117 -18.06 0.58 5.10
N CYS A 118 -16.79 0.37 4.71
CA CYS A 118 -16.36 -0.93 4.13
C CYS A 118 -16.65 -2.07 5.10
N VAL A 119 -16.31 -1.93 6.39
CA VAL A 119 -16.59 -2.96 7.39
C VAL A 119 -18.07 -3.34 7.40
N HIS A 120 -18.99 -2.38 7.37
CA HIS A 120 -20.42 -2.68 7.32
C HIS A 120 -20.82 -3.39 6.01
N SER A 121 -20.35 -2.89 4.87
CA SER A 121 -20.62 -3.50 3.55
C SER A 121 -20.06 -4.91 3.44
N ASP A 122 -18.86 -5.15 3.97
CA ASP A 122 -18.18 -6.45 3.95
C ASP A 122 -18.91 -7.46 4.83
N ILE A 123 -19.34 -7.07 6.04
CA ILE A 123 -20.15 -7.94 6.91
C ILE A 123 -21.47 -8.29 6.22
N ARG A 124 -22.14 -7.31 5.62
CA ARG A 124 -23.41 -7.54 4.93
C ARG A 124 -23.26 -8.47 3.72
N LYS A 125 -22.14 -8.40 3.00
CA LYS A 125 -21.91 -9.15 1.76
C LYS A 125 -21.25 -10.51 1.98
N TYR A 126 -20.28 -10.60 2.89
CA TYR A 126 -19.42 -11.76 3.10
C TYR A 126 -19.56 -12.38 4.49
N GLY A 127 -20.37 -11.80 5.39
CA GLY A 127 -20.53 -12.24 6.78
C GLY A 127 -19.37 -11.84 7.70
N VAL A 128 -18.33 -11.20 7.17
CA VAL A 128 -17.13 -10.83 7.91
C VAL A 128 -16.48 -9.60 7.30
N ALA A 129 -15.99 -8.69 8.15
CA ALA A 129 -15.16 -7.57 7.71
C ALA A 129 -13.71 -8.02 7.54
N TYR A 130 -12.98 -7.41 6.60
CA TYR A 130 -11.58 -7.74 6.35
C TYR A 130 -10.75 -6.50 6.04
N TRP A 131 -9.43 -6.62 6.14
CA TRP A 131 -8.53 -5.51 5.81
C TRP A 131 -8.27 -5.48 4.32
N HIS A 132 -8.77 -4.43 3.68
CA HIS A 132 -8.49 -4.12 2.29
C HIS A 132 -7.03 -3.67 2.12
N ARG A 133 -6.39 -4.17 1.07
CA ARG A 133 -4.97 -3.97 0.74
C ARG A 133 -4.65 -2.51 0.46
N GLN A 134 -5.48 -1.82 -0.32
CA GLN A 134 -5.29 -0.42 -0.70
C GLN A 134 -5.30 0.51 0.50
N HIS A 135 -6.11 0.21 1.52
CA HIS A 135 -6.11 0.98 2.76
C HIS A 135 -4.76 0.92 3.47
N GLN A 136 -3.97 -0.14 3.28
CA GLN A 136 -2.69 -0.34 3.98
C GLN A 136 -1.51 0.38 3.33
N ILE A 137 -1.66 0.95 2.13
CA ILE A 137 -0.58 1.67 1.43
C ILE A 137 -0.12 2.87 2.27
N ALA A 138 1.18 3.04 2.46
CA ALA A 138 1.74 4.15 3.25
C ALA A 138 1.23 5.51 2.73
N GLY A 139 0.98 6.47 3.63
CA GLY A 139 0.44 7.79 3.27
C GLY A 139 -1.05 7.84 2.91
N ILE A 140 -1.70 6.71 2.62
CA ILE A 140 -3.15 6.70 2.36
C ILE A 140 -3.92 6.91 3.67
N THR A 141 -4.71 7.98 3.69
CA THR A 141 -5.50 8.43 4.85
C THR A 141 -7.02 8.41 4.59
N SER A 142 -7.45 8.30 3.34
CA SER A 142 -8.86 8.17 2.94
C SER A 142 -9.16 6.77 2.40
N CYS A 143 -10.38 6.29 2.62
CA CYS A 143 -10.90 5.15 1.86
C CYS A 143 -11.02 5.55 0.38
N HIS A 144 -10.81 4.62 -0.54
CA HIS A 144 -10.91 4.86 -1.97
C HIS A 144 -12.31 4.56 -2.55
N HIS A 145 -13.15 3.83 -1.81
CA HIS A 145 -14.57 3.64 -2.13
C HIS A 145 -15.47 4.72 -1.52
N HIS A 146 -15.09 5.23 -0.34
CA HIS A 146 -15.89 6.15 0.45
C HIS A 146 -15.05 7.37 0.80
N GLN A 147 -15.60 8.59 0.65
CA GLN A 147 -14.90 9.84 1.01
C GLN A 147 -14.87 10.05 2.53
N ILE A 148 -14.24 9.12 3.24
CA ILE A 148 -14.07 9.14 4.69
C ILE A 148 -12.63 8.80 5.07
N ASN A 149 -12.20 9.33 6.21
CA ASN A 149 -10.89 9.02 6.77
C ASN A 149 -10.83 7.56 7.23
N LEU A 150 -9.65 6.95 7.06
CA LEU A 150 -9.37 5.62 7.57
C LEU A 150 -9.09 5.68 9.07
N ASN A 151 -9.70 4.75 9.81
CA ASN A 151 -9.39 4.48 11.21
C ASN A 151 -8.19 3.52 11.28
N TYR A 152 -7.41 3.60 12.36
CA TYR A 152 -6.22 2.77 12.54
C TYR A 152 -6.29 1.93 13.82
N ILE A 153 -5.69 0.74 13.76
CA ILE A 153 -5.45 -0.13 14.90
C ILE A 153 -3.94 -0.18 15.11
N ALA A 154 -3.48 0.28 16.27
CA ALA A 154 -2.09 0.16 16.69
C ALA A 154 -1.78 -1.27 17.13
N ASP A 155 -0.49 -1.65 17.02
CA ASP A 155 0.06 -2.95 17.43
C ASP A 155 -0.76 -4.20 17.01
N PRO A 156 -1.05 -4.37 15.71
CA PRO A 156 -1.79 -5.50 15.16
C PRO A 156 -0.90 -6.73 15.08
N ARG A 157 -0.46 -7.24 16.22
CA ARG A 157 0.21 -8.55 16.29
C ARG A 157 -0.84 -9.64 16.17
N LEU A 158 -0.56 -10.67 15.39
CA LEU A 158 -1.46 -11.83 15.29
C LEU A 158 -1.74 -12.40 16.70
N SER A 159 -0.72 -12.47 17.57
CA SER A 159 -0.90 -12.90 18.97
C SER A 159 -1.81 -12.00 19.83
N SER A 160 -1.94 -10.72 19.49
CA SER A 160 -2.71 -9.73 20.28
C SER A 160 -4.09 -9.45 19.70
N LEU A 161 -4.34 -9.79 18.43
CA LEU A 161 -5.67 -9.71 17.84
C LEU A 161 -6.49 -10.92 18.27
N HIS A 162 -7.30 -10.77 19.32
CA HIS A 162 -8.19 -11.83 19.80
C HIS A 162 -9.42 -12.04 18.91
N LEU A 163 -9.74 -11.07 18.03
CA LEU A 163 -10.84 -11.13 17.06
C LEU A 163 -10.47 -10.40 15.77
N HIS A 164 -10.84 -10.96 14.61
CA HIS A 164 -10.62 -10.43 13.26
C HIS A 164 -11.08 -8.99 13.11
N PHE A 165 -12.17 -8.62 13.77
CA PHE A 165 -12.57 -7.25 14.04
C PHE A 165 -13.49 -7.28 15.27
N PRO A 166 -13.16 -6.64 16.40
CA PRO A 166 -14.12 -6.52 17.48
C PRO A 166 -15.29 -5.65 16.97
N TYR A 167 -16.49 -6.24 16.92
CA TYR A 167 -17.74 -5.56 16.57
C TYR A 167 -17.97 -4.26 17.36
N ASN A 168 -17.34 -4.15 18.54
CA ASN A 168 -17.66 -3.16 19.57
C ASN A 168 -16.61 -2.04 19.77
N ARG A 169 -15.63 -1.87 18.86
CA ARG A 169 -14.83 -0.63 18.89
C ARG A 169 -15.62 0.45 18.19
N GLU A 170 -16.17 1.40 18.94
CA GLU A 170 -16.74 2.65 18.44
C GLU A 170 -15.86 3.21 17.31
N LYS A 171 -16.44 3.38 16.12
CA LYS A 171 -15.69 3.85 14.95
C LYS A 171 -16.13 5.26 14.62
N VAL A 172 -15.15 6.15 14.58
CA VAL A 172 -15.37 7.51 14.11
C VAL A 172 -15.58 7.45 12.60
N ILE A 173 -16.75 7.89 12.14
CA ILE A 173 -16.97 8.22 10.73
C ILE A 173 -16.66 9.71 10.61
N SER A 174 -15.64 10.04 9.83
CA SER A 174 -15.31 11.44 9.52
C SER A 174 -15.00 11.59 8.05
N LEU A 175 -15.58 12.60 7.41
CA LEU A 175 -15.33 12.88 5.99
C LEU A 175 -13.85 13.19 5.74
N SER A 176 -13.31 12.69 4.64
CA SER A 176 -11.97 13.04 4.17
C SER A 176 -12.02 14.24 3.23
N GLY A 177 -10.88 14.94 3.11
CA GLY A 177 -10.72 15.99 2.11
C GLY A 177 -10.85 15.41 0.70
N HIS A 178 -11.44 16.18 -0.22
CA HIS A 178 -11.63 15.75 -1.60
C HIS A 178 -10.32 15.25 -2.25
N TYR A 179 -9.21 15.98 -2.09
CA TYR A 179 -7.91 15.58 -2.67
C TYR A 179 -7.27 14.36 -1.98
N ASP A 180 -7.52 14.13 -0.69
CA ASP A 180 -7.10 12.90 -0.02
C ASP A 180 -7.87 11.68 -0.58
N PHE A 181 -9.15 11.86 -0.90
CA PHE A 181 -9.99 10.84 -1.52
C PHE A 181 -9.60 10.58 -2.99
N GLU A 182 -9.41 11.63 -3.80
CA GLU A 182 -8.93 11.49 -5.18
C GLU A 182 -7.55 10.83 -5.23
N PHE A 183 -6.64 11.19 -4.33
CA PHE A 183 -5.34 10.54 -4.23
C PHE A 183 -5.46 9.06 -3.84
N ALA A 184 -6.39 8.71 -2.95
CA ALA A 184 -6.65 7.32 -2.59
C ALA A 184 -7.17 6.49 -3.78
N LYS A 185 -8.07 7.05 -4.59
CA LYS A 185 -8.54 6.43 -5.85
C LYS A 185 -7.41 6.26 -6.85
N PHE A 186 -6.65 7.32 -7.11
CA PHE A 186 -5.49 7.28 -8.01
C PHE A 186 -4.51 6.18 -7.60
N THR A 187 -4.21 6.08 -6.31
CA THR A 187 -3.29 5.08 -5.78
C THR A 187 -3.84 3.66 -5.88
N SER A 188 -5.15 3.46 -5.69
CA SER A 188 -5.81 2.17 -5.93
C SER A 188 -5.65 1.73 -7.38
N SER A 189 -5.94 2.62 -8.34
CA SER A 189 -5.76 2.36 -9.77
C SER A 189 -4.30 2.08 -10.13
N ALA A 190 -3.35 2.87 -9.60
CA ALA A 190 -1.93 2.66 -9.83
C ALA A 190 -1.44 1.29 -9.33
N LEU A 191 -1.89 0.85 -8.13
CA LEU A 191 -1.57 -0.48 -7.63
C LEU A 191 -2.11 -1.59 -8.57
N SER A 192 -3.33 -1.42 -9.08
CA SER A 192 -3.90 -2.37 -10.05
C SER A 192 -3.06 -2.48 -11.31
N LEU A 193 -2.63 -1.35 -11.88
CA LEU A 193 -1.78 -1.31 -13.08
C LEU A 193 -0.40 -1.95 -12.83
N ILE A 194 0.20 -1.69 -11.66
CA ILE A 194 1.46 -2.34 -11.24
C ILE A 194 1.28 -3.86 -11.17
N CYS A 195 0.20 -4.34 -10.54
CA CYS A 195 -0.07 -5.78 -10.43
C CYS A 195 -0.36 -6.43 -11.79
N GLN A 196 -0.92 -5.70 -12.75
CA GLN A 196 -1.15 -6.19 -14.12
C GLN A 196 0.11 -6.15 -14.99
N SER A 197 1.24 -5.67 -14.46
CA SER A 197 2.48 -5.44 -15.22
C SER A 197 2.26 -4.59 -16.47
N ASP A 198 1.38 -3.58 -16.38
CA ASP A 198 1.14 -2.64 -17.47
C ASP A 198 2.47 -2.00 -17.91
N PRO A 199 2.77 -1.89 -19.22
CA PRO A 199 4.05 -1.37 -19.71
C PRO A 199 4.45 -0.02 -19.11
N GLY A 200 3.48 0.85 -18.79
CA GLY A 200 3.74 2.15 -18.15
C GLY A 200 3.97 2.10 -16.64
N PHE A 201 3.76 0.94 -16.02
CA PHE A 201 3.86 0.72 -14.57
C PHE A 201 4.76 -0.48 -14.19
N VAL A 202 5.61 -0.96 -15.11
CA VAL A 202 6.62 -2.00 -14.81
C VAL A 202 7.69 -1.50 -13.83
N SER A 203 8.05 -0.23 -13.91
CA SER A 203 8.96 0.47 -13.01
C SER A 203 8.66 1.96 -13.05
N HIS A 204 8.82 2.66 -11.93
CA HIS A 204 8.60 4.11 -11.90
C HIS A 204 9.52 4.86 -12.88
N ASN A 205 10.72 4.33 -13.17
CA ASN A 205 11.65 4.91 -14.14
C ASN A 205 11.10 4.95 -15.58
N TYR A 206 10.15 4.06 -15.91
CA TYR A 206 9.54 3.98 -17.24
C TYR A 206 8.13 4.57 -17.28
N SER A 207 7.70 5.25 -16.21
CA SER A 207 6.38 5.88 -16.17
C SER A 207 6.25 6.90 -17.30
N PRO A 208 5.26 6.76 -18.21
CA PRO A 208 5.03 7.74 -19.27
C PRO A 208 4.76 9.15 -18.71
N LEU A 209 4.20 9.25 -17.49
CA LEU A 209 4.00 10.52 -16.80
C LEU A 209 5.34 11.17 -16.40
N ILE A 210 6.32 10.38 -15.96
CA ILE A 210 7.65 10.89 -15.62
C ILE A 210 8.41 11.27 -16.89
N SER A 211 8.37 10.43 -17.94
CA SER A 211 9.01 10.74 -19.23
C SER A 211 8.44 12.01 -19.85
N GLU A 212 7.12 12.17 -19.85
CA GLU A 212 6.45 13.38 -20.33
C GLU A 212 6.76 14.59 -19.45
N PHE A 213 6.81 14.41 -18.14
CA PHE A 213 7.21 15.47 -17.21
C PHE A 213 8.65 15.94 -17.46
N LEU A 214 9.61 15.03 -17.65
CA LEU A 214 10.99 15.39 -17.94
C LEU A 214 11.11 16.21 -19.24
N ARG A 215 10.22 15.95 -20.22
CA ARG A 215 10.10 16.75 -21.45
C ARG A 215 9.52 18.14 -21.20
N CYS A 216 8.63 18.31 -20.23
CA CYS A 216 8.06 19.61 -19.85
C CYS A 216 9.02 20.47 -19.01
N VAL A 217 9.81 19.86 -18.11
CA VAL A 217 10.79 20.56 -17.26
C VAL A 217 11.84 21.28 -18.10
N THR A 218 12.27 20.70 -19.22
CA THR A 218 13.25 21.36 -20.10
C THR A 218 12.70 22.61 -20.81
N ALA A 219 11.36 22.75 -20.87
CA ALA A 219 10.68 23.89 -21.52
C ALA A 219 10.22 24.98 -20.53
N GLN A 220 10.10 24.69 -19.23
CA GLN A 220 9.67 25.65 -18.19
C GLN A 220 10.79 25.90 -17.16
N ASN A 221 10.70 26.99 -16.39
CA ASN A 221 11.63 27.19 -15.28
C ASN A 221 11.36 26.14 -14.18
N ASP A 222 12.31 25.22 -14.01
CA ASP A 222 12.30 24.07 -13.10
C ASP A 222 11.75 24.41 -11.69
N GLN A 223 12.10 25.58 -11.16
CA GLN A 223 11.65 25.99 -9.83
C GLN A 223 10.13 26.26 -9.73
N THR A 224 9.56 26.93 -10.73
CA THR A 224 8.12 27.28 -10.75
C THR A 224 7.23 26.03 -10.82
N LEU A 225 7.68 25.00 -11.55
CA LEU A 225 6.96 23.75 -11.70
C LEU A 225 6.98 22.94 -10.39
N PHE A 226 8.11 22.87 -9.70
CA PHE A 226 8.19 22.20 -8.40
C PHE A 226 7.38 22.91 -7.32
N GLU A 227 7.24 24.24 -7.40
CA GLU A 227 6.32 25.00 -6.54
C GLU A 227 4.85 24.65 -6.83
N GLN A 228 4.47 24.46 -8.09
CA GLN A 228 3.13 23.98 -8.47
C GLN A 228 2.87 22.57 -7.97
N ILE A 229 3.83 21.64 -8.12
CA ILE A 229 3.72 20.27 -7.57
C ILE A 229 3.53 20.34 -6.06
N ASN A 230 4.32 21.16 -5.36
CA ASN A 230 4.20 21.33 -3.93
C ASN A 230 2.83 21.89 -3.53
N HIS A 231 2.31 22.87 -4.27
CA HIS A 231 0.97 23.42 -4.05
C HIS A 231 -0.10 22.35 -4.25
N LEU A 232 -0.04 21.56 -5.33
CA LEU A 232 -0.98 20.48 -5.58
C LEU A 232 -0.95 19.40 -4.48
N ALA A 233 0.24 18.97 -4.08
CA ALA A 233 0.42 18.02 -2.99
C ALA A 233 -0.18 18.55 -1.68
N SER A 234 -0.02 19.84 -1.39
CA SER A 234 -0.54 20.48 -0.17
C SER A 234 -2.07 20.47 -0.04
N ARG A 235 -2.80 20.29 -1.15
CA ARG A 235 -4.26 20.18 -1.16
C ARG A 235 -4.74 18.89 -0.47
N SER A 236 -3.97 17.81 -0.57
CA SER A 236 -4.18 16.55 0.17
C SER A 236 -3.57 16.67 1.57
N LYS A 237 -4.13 17.56 2.40
CA LYS A 237 -3.50 18.02 3.66
C LYS A 237 -3.01 16.88 4.55
N LYS A 238 -3.86 15.87 4.80
CA LYS A 238 -3.50 14.74 5.67
C LYS A 238 -2.42 13.90 5.03
N THR A 239 -2.64 13.42 3.80
CA THR A 239 -1.67 12.63 3.04
C THR A 239 -0.31 13.30 2.95
N PHE A 240 -0.28 14.59 2.57
CA PHE A 240 0.95 15.34 2.42
C PHE A 240 1.70 15.48 3.74
N SER A 241 1.00 15.78 4.83
CA SER A 241 1.60 15.81 6.17
C SER A 241 2.12 14.44 6.62
N THR A 242 1.42 13.37 6.26
CA THR A 242 1.80 11.98 6.57
C THR A 242 2.99 11.51 5.74
N LEU A 243 3.25 12.06 4.55
CA LEU A 243 4.36 11.69 3.67
C LEU A 243 5.56 12.63 3.76
N PHE A 244 5.36 13.87 4.20
CA PHE A 244 6.39 14.90 4.34
C PHE A 244 6.27 15.56 5.72
N PRO A 245 6.83 14.91 6.77
CA PRO A 245 6.68 15.37 8.15
C PRO A 245 7.62 16.56 8.42
N VAL A 246 8.78 16.58 7.75
CA VAL A 246 9.72 17.70 7.73
C VAL A 246 9.61 18.39 6.37
N ARG A 247 9.12 19.64 6.36
CA ARG A 247 8.77 20.40 5.15
C ARG A 247 9.80 21.47 4.77
N ASN A 248 11.07 21.18 4.98
CA ASN A 248 12.16 22.08 4.61
C ASN A 248 12.65 21.73 3.20
N ASN A 249 12.97 22.75 2.39
CA ASN A 249 13.51 22.58 1.03
C ASN A 249 12.68 21.61 0.16
N MET A 250 11.35 21.82 0.11
CA MET A 250 10.43 20.92 -0.61
C MET A 250 10.80 20.71 -2.07
N VAL A 251 11.26 21.76 -2.77
CA VAL A 251 11.77 21.65 -4.15
C VAL A 251 12.88 20.60 -4.25
N SER A 252 13.85 20.62 -3.34
CA SER A 252 14.93 19.63 -3.29
C SER A 252 14.41 18.22 -3.00
N GLN A 253 13.39 18.09 -2.14
CA GLN A 253 12.76 16.79 -1.86
C GLN A 253 12.04 16.22 -3.09
N TRP A 254 11.33 17.07 -3.86
CA TRP A 254 10.70 16.66 -5.12
C TRP A 254 11.74 16.30 -6.19
N LYS A 255 12.80 17.10 -6.32
CA LYS A 255 13.95 16.77 -7.20
C LYS A 255 14.56 15.43 -6.84
N ALA A 256 14.70 15.11 -5.56
CA ALA A 256 15.22 13.82 -5.12
C ALA A 256 14.31 12.65 -5.51
N LEU A 257 12.99 12.84 -5.67
CA LEU A 257 12.08 11.78 -6.13
C LEU A 257 12.22 11.48 -7.63
N LEU A 258 12.74 12.43 -8.42
CA LEU A 258 12.89 12.30 -9.88
C LEU A 258 14.31 11.96 -10.29
N TYR A 259 15.29 12.59 -9.65
CA TYR A 259 16.68 12.56 -10.09
C TYR A 259 17.61 11.77 -9.19
N SER A 260 17.19 11.46 -7.95
CA SER A 260 18.06 10.71 -7.05
C SER A 260 18.08 9.24 -7.39
N LEU A 261 19.28 8.64 -7.36
CA LEU A 261 19.48 7.19 -7.40
C LEU A 261 19.19 6.52 -6.05
N SER A 262 18.91 7.30 -4.99
CA SER A 262 18.58 6.77 -3.67
C SER A 262 17.18 6.15 -3.65
N PRO A 263 16.97 5.01 -2.98
CA PRO A 263 15.64 4.44 -2.75
C PRO A 263 14.64 5.45 -2.19
N GLN A 264 13.46 5.55 -2.80
CA GLN A 264 12.38 6.46 -2.38
C GLN A 264 11.13 5.69 -1.96
N PRO A 265 10.32 6.22 -1.02
CA PRO A 265 9.08 5.58 -0.61
C PRO A 265 8.09 5.52 -1.78
N PRO A 266 7.47 4.37 -2.06
CA PRO A 266 6.52 4.25 -3.17
C PRO A 266 5.39 5.27 -3.10
N ALA A 267 4.88 5.56 -1.89
CA ALA A 267 3.80 6.51 -1.68
C ALA A 267 4.17 7.96 -2.05
N ARG A 268 5.44 8.36 -1.89
CA ARG A 268 5.92 9.68 -2.33
C ARG A 268 6.02 9.77 -3.85
N ILE A 269 6.49 8.70 -4.50
CA ILE A 269 6.50 8.60 -5.97
C ILE A 269 5.07 8.66 -6.50
N LEU A 270 4.12 7.93 -5.88
CA LEU A 270 2.71 7.98 -6.23
C LEU A 270 2.12 9.39 -6.07
N LEU A 271 2.45 10.11 -4.98
CA LEU A 271 1.99 11.48 -4.79
C LEU A 271 2.57 12.43 -5.85
N LEU A 272 3.83 12.25 -6.24
CA LEU A 272 4.40 12.97 -7.37
C LEU A 272 3.62 12.67 -8.65
N LEU A 273 3.43 11.40 -9.00
CA LEU A 273 2.67 11.00 -10.19
C LEU A 273 1.24 11.54 -10.20
N TYR A 274 0.57 11.57 -9.05
CA TYR A 274 -0.74 12.19 -8.90
C TYR A 274 -0.69 13.69 -9.20
N CYS A 275 0.31 14.42 -8.67
CA CYS A 275 0.47 15.85 -8.97
C CYS A 275 0.74 16.08 -10.47
N LEU A 276 1.59 15.26 -11.09
CA LEU A 276 1.88 15.33 -12.53
C LEU A 276 0.63 15.05 -13.37
N TYR A 277 -0.18 14.08 -12.96
CA TYR A 277 -1.45 13.77 -13.61
C TYR A 277 -2.41 14.97 -13.55
N GLN A 278 -2.46 15.69 -12.42
CA GLN A 278 -3.29 16.89 -12.25
C GLN A 278 -2.78 18.10 -13.06
N LEU A 279 -1.49 18.15 -13.41
CA LEU A 279 -0.89 19.22 -14.21
C LEU A 279 -1.11 19.04 -15.71
N LYS A 280 -1.52 17.85 -16.18
CA LYS A 280 -1.78 17.64 -17.60
C LYS A 280 -2.95 18.53 -18.06
N PRO A 281 -2.78 19.37 -19.09
CA PRO A 281 -3.92 20.03 -19.71
C PRO A 281 -4.88 18.95 -20.21
N SER A 282 -6.16 19.12 -19.90
CA SER A 282 -7.21 18.13 -20.09
C SER A 282 -7.20 17.54 -21.51
N GLY A 283 -6.61 16.37 -21.66
CA GLY A 283 -6.44 15.67 -22.92
C GLY A 283 -6.05 14.21 -22.67
N ASN A 284 -7.07 13.37 -22.49
CA ASN A 284 -7.06 11.90 -22.53
C ASN A 284 -5.97 11.17 -21.73
N LEU A 285 -6.33 10.76 -20.52
CA LEU A 285 -6.05 9.43 -19.95
C LEU A 285 -6.84 9.32 -18.64
N SER A 286 -8.16 9.15 -18.74
CA SER A 286 -8.87 8.53 -17.64
C SER A 286 -8.28 7.11 -17.47
N PRO A 287 -7.86 6.69 -16.27
CA PRO A 287 -7.78 5.28 -15.97
C PRO A 287 -9.23 4.81 -15.79
N THR A 288 -9.95 4.70 -16.90
CA THR A 288 -11.24 4.01 -16.94
C THR A 288 -10.94 2.53 -16.86
N PRO A 289 -11.36 1.82 -15.79
CA PRO A 289 -11.39 0.37 -15.84
C PRO A 289 -12.45 -0.04 -16.87
N ALA A 290 -12.05 -0.85 -17.84
CA ALA A 290 -13.00 -1.69 -18.58
C ALA A 290 -13.49 -2.81 -17.66
#